data_AF-A0A3M5NEE2-F1
#
_entry.id   AF-A0A3M5NEE2-F1
#
_cell.length_a   1.000
_cell.length_b   1.000
_cell.length_c   1.000
_cell.angle_alpha   90.00
_cell.angle_beta   90.00
_cell.angle_gamma   90.00
#
_symmetry.space_group_name_H-M   'P 1'
#
loop_
_entity.id
_entity.type
_entity.pdbx_description
1 polymer ?
#
loop_
_entity_poly.entity_id
_entity_poly.type
_entity_poly.pdbx_seq_one_letter_code
_entity_poly.pdbx_strand_id
1 'polypeptide(L)'
;RLDLKMRYKRYREGWEKPDLHVKDRYQQVAARYQAMKADVKRSQHDPLLRKLLYRVAEFDRMKAMAELRIELRDERQALAEKGLLRPLAYRSWVEQQALRGDVAAVSQLR
;
A
#
# COMPACT_ATOMS: atom_id res chain seq x y z
N ARG A 1 10.27 31.79 15.79
CA ARG A 1 9.50 31.70 14.51
C ARG A 1 10.27 30.99 13.38
N LEU A 2 11.53 31.34 13.10
CA LEU A 2 12.33 30.68 12.04
C LEU A 2 12.60 29.19 12.33
N ASP A 3 12.77 28.82 13.60
CA ASP A 3 13.04 27.45 14.03
C ASP A 3 11.91 26.46 13.64
N LEU A 4 10.64 26.80 13.91
CA LEU A 4 9.48 25.96 13.52
C LEU A 4 9.34 25.76 12.01
N LYS A 5 9.60 26.79 11.20
CA LYS A 5 9.58 26.67 9.74
C LYS A 5 10.72 25.76 9.24
N MET A 6 11.90 25.85 9.85
CA MET A 6 13.03 24.96 9.54
C MET A 6 12.76 23.51 9.94
N ARG A 7 12.16 23.28 11.12
CA ARG A 7 11.73 21.96 11.56
C ARG A 7 10.66 21.36 10.65
N TYR A 8 9.68 22.15 10.22
CA TYR A 8 8.69 21.72 9.23
C TYR A 8 9.34 21.39 7.88
N LYS A 9 10.32 22.19 7.44
CA LYS A 9 11.07 21.93 6.20
C LYS A 9 11.78 20.57 6.28
N ARG A 10 12.49 20.28 7.39
CA ARG A 10 13.12 18.96 7.65
C ARG A 10 12.11 17.82 7.66
N TYR A 11 10.96 18.01 8.33
CA TYR A 11 9.87 17.04 8.32
C TYR A 11 9.39 16.75 6.89
N ARG A 12 9.22 17.79 6.07
CA ARG A 12 8.74 17.65 4.70
C ARG A 12 9.77 17.00 3.79
N GLU A 13 11.05 17.29 4.01
CA GLU A 13 12.17 16.68 3.28
C GLU A 13 12.35 15.19 3.64
N GLY A 14 12.11 14.81 4.89
CA GLY A 14 12.16 13.42 5.34
C GLY A 14 10.84 12.66 5.24
N TRP A 15 9.78 13.27 4.68
CA TRP A 15 8.49 12.59 4.53
C TRP A 15 8.53 11.66 3.32
N GLU A 16 8.35 10.37 3.57
CA GLU A 16 8.19 9.36 2.54
C GLU A 16 6.76 8.84 2.53
N LYS A 17 6.23 8.64 1.31
CA LYS A 17 4.91 8.05 1.14
C LYS A 17 4.97 6.58 1.57
N PRO A 18 4.02 6.10 2.39
CA PRO A 18 3.93 4.69 2.73
C PRO A 18 3.82 3.84 1.45
N ASP A 19 4.75 2.90 1.26
CA ASP A 19 4.69 1.95 0.16
C ASP A 19 3.79 0.77 0.54
N LEU A 20 2.90 0.41 -0.38
CA LEU A 20 1.97 -0.71 -0.25
C LEU A 20 2.50 -1.96 -0.99
N HIS A 21 3.72 -1.87 -1.55
CA HIS A 21 4.38 -2.91 -2.34
C HIS A 21 3.46 -3.49 -3.43
N VAL A 22 2.67 -2.61 -4.05
CA VAL A 22 1.59 -2.99 -4.97
C VAL A 22 2.11 -3.88 -6.09
N LYS A 23 3.23 -3.48 -6.69
CA LYS A 23 3.86 -4.19 -7.81
C LYS A 23 4.28 -5.61 -7.40
N ASP A 24 4.93 -5.74 -6.25
CA ASP A 24 5.43 -7.02 -5.76
C ASP A 24 4.28 -7.98 -5.43
N ARG A 25 3.19 -7.47 -4.84
CA ARG A 25 1.98 -8.28 -4.58
C ARG A 25 1.34 -8.79 -5.87
N TYR A 26 1.23 -7.95 -6.90
CA TYR A 26 0.75 -8.40 -8.21
C TYR A 26 1.68 -9.44 -8.84
N GLN A 27 3.00 -9.26 -8.70
CA GLN A 27 3.98 -10.25 -9.17
C GLN A 27 3.86 -11.57 -8.42
N GLN A 28 3.60 -11.57 -7.12
CA GLN A 28 3.37 -12.79 -6.34
C GLN A 28 2.14 -13.56 -6.84
N VAL A 29 1.03 -12.87 -7.12
CA VAL A 29 -0.17 -13.51 -7.72
C VAL A 29 0.16 -14.13 -9.08
N ALA A 30 0.90 -13.41 -9.93
CA ALA A 30 1.33 -13.92 -11.22
C ALA A 30 2.26 -15.15 -11.08
N ALA A 31 3.23 -15.10 -10.16
CA ALA A 31 4.16 -16.20 -9.90
C ALA A 31 3.43 -17.47 -9.43
N ARG A 32 2.46 -17.33 -8.51
CA ARG A 32 1.61 -18.43 -8.06
C ARG A 32 0.84 -19.07 -9.21
N TYR A 33 0.25 -18.26 -10.10
CA TYR A 33 -0.46 -18.75 -11.28
C TYR A 33 0.47 -19.52 -12.25
N GLN A 34 1.66 -18.99 -12.52
CA GLN A 34 2.64 -19.68 -13.37
C GLN A 34 3.10 -21.00 -12.76
N ALA A 35 3.35 -21.03 -11.44
CA ALA A 35 3.70 -22.25 -10.73
C ALA A 35 2.59 -23.31 -10.84
N MET A 36 1.33 -22.91 -10.67
CA MET A 36 0.18 -23.81 -10.82
C MET A 36 0.07 -24.39 -12.23
N LYS A 37 0.27 -23.58 -13.28
CA LYS A 37 0.26 -24.08 -14.67
C LYS A 37 1.44 -24.98 -14.97
N ALA A 38 2.63 -24.66 -14.46
CA ALA A 38 3.80 -25.51 -14.60
C ALA A 38 3.58 -26.86 -13.90
N ASP A 39 2.92 -26.88 -12.76
CA ASP A 39 2.54 -28.10 -12.07
C ASP A 39 1.55 -28.94 -12.88
N VAL A 40 0.44 -28.35 -13.34
CA VAL A 40 -0.54 -29.01 -14.21
C VAL A 40 0.10 -29.59 -15.47
N LYS A 41 1.05 -28.86 -16.08
CA LYS A 41 1.77 -29.33 -17.27
C LYS A 41 2.62 -30.57 -16.98
N ARG A 42 3.21 -30.66 -15.78
CA ARG A 42 4.06 -31.78 -15.35
C ARG A 42 3.25 -32.99 -14.90
N SER A 43 2.16 -32.77 -14.16
CA SER A 43 1.36 -33.85 -13.56
C SER A 43 0.37 -34.46 -14.55
N GLN A 44 -0.22 -33.66 -15.44
CA GLN A 44 -1.32 -34.13 -16.30
C GLN A 44 -0.92 -34.29 -17.76
N HIS A 45 -1.06 -35.53 -18.24
CA HIS A 45 -0.69 -35.93 -19.60
C HIS A 45 -1.86 -35.79 -20.58
N ASP A 46 -3.10 -36.03 -20.13
CA ASP A 46 -4.32 -35.84 -20.92
C ASP A 46 -4.52 -34.35 -21.32
N PRO A 47 -4.57 -34.03 -22.62
CA PRO A 47 -4.83 -32.68 -23.11
C PRO A 47 -6.14 -32.07 -22.64
N LEU A 48 -7.23 -32.85 -22.54
CA LEU A 48 -8.54 -32.33 -22.17
C LEU A 48 -8.55 -31.91 -20.70
N LEU A 49 -8.06 -32.79 -19.82
CA LEU A 49 -7.94 -32.51 -18.39
C LEU A 49 -7.04 -31.30 -18.13
N ARG A 50 -5.89 -31.22 -18.81
CA ARG A 50 -4.98 -30.07 -18.73
C ARG A 50 -5.66 -28.76 -19.15
N LYS A 51 -6.48 -28.77 -20.20
CA LYS A 51 -7.26 -27.59 -20.63
C LYS A 51 -8.27 -27.15 -19.57
N LEU A 52 -8.95 -28.10 -18.91
CA LEU A 52 -9.88 -27.81 -17.81
C LEU A 52 -9.13 -27.19 -16.62
N LEU A 53 -8.00 -27.77 -16.21
CA LEU A 53 -7.22 -27.29 -15.08
C LEU A 53 -6.59 -25.91 -15.33
N TYR A 54 -6.21 -25.59 -16.57
CA TYR A 54 -5.79 -24.22 -16.90
C TYR A 54 -6.92 -23.20 -16.75
N ARG A 55 -8.17 -23.57 -17.02
CA ARG A 55 -9.32 -22.68 -16.77
C ARG A 55 -9.54 -22.47 -15.28
N VAL A 56 -9.40 -23.52 -14.47
CA VAL A 56 -9.44 -23.42 -13.01
C VAL A 56 -8.34 -22.49 -12.50
N ALA A 57 -7.10 -22.66 -12.98
CA ALA A 57 -5.99 -21.78 -12.61
C ALA A 57 -6.26 -20.31 -12.99
N GLU A 58 -6.87 -20.06 -14.14
CA GLU A 58 -7.24 -18.70 -14.55
C GLU A 58 -8.32 -18.10 -13.64
N PHE A 59 -9.33 -18.91 -13.28
CA PHE A 59 -10.36 -18.48 -12.34
C PHE A 59 -9.77 -18.14 -10.96
N ASP A 60 -8.88 -18.98 -10.45
CA ASP A 60 -8.18 -18.73 -9.18
C ASP A 60 -7.32 -17.46 -9.25
N ARG A 61 -6.67 -17.21 -10.40
CA ARG A 61 -5.93 -15.96 -10.63
C ARG A 61 -6.86 -14.76 -10.60
N MET A 62 -8.02 -14.83 -11.27
CA MET A 62 -9.01 -13.75 -11.28
C MET A 62 -9.54 -13.46 -9.87
N LYS A 63 -9.83 -14.51 -9.09
CA LYS A 63 -10.26 -14.41 -7.69
C LYS A 63 -9.19 -13.72 -6.84
N ALA A 64 -7.94 -14.20 -6.88
CA ALA A 64 -6.84 -13.61 -6.12
C ALA A 64 -6.57 -12.14 -6.51
N MET A 65 -6.70 -11.80 -7.79
CA MET A 65 -6.58 -10.41 -8.27
C MET A 65 -7.70 -9.52 -7.75
N ALA A 66 -8.93 -10.03 -7.64
CA ALA A 66 -10.06 -9.30 -7.10
C ALA A 66 -9.90 -9.06 -5.60
N GLU A 67 -9.50 -10.08 -4.84
CA GLU A 67 -9.18 -9.99 -3.41
C GLU A 67 -8.08 -8.95 -3.17
N LEU A 68 -6.97 -9.03 -3.92
CA LEU A 68 -5.87 -8.07 -3.83
C LEU A 68 -6.31 -6.62 -4.10
N ARG A 69 -7.24 -6.42 -5.03
CA ARG A 69 -7.77 -5.07 -5.33
C ARG A 69 -8.60 -4.51 -4.16
N ILE A 70 -9.36 -5.36 -3.48
CA ILE A 70 -10.14 -4.97 -2.31
C ILE A 70 -9.18 -4.62 -1.17
N GLU A 71 -8.23 -5.49 -0.86
CA GLU A 71 -7.20 -5.25 0.17
C GLU A 71 -6.46 -3.93 -0.06
N LEU A 72 -5.96 -3.70 -1.27
CA LEU A 72 -5.25 -2.45 -1.61
C LEU A 72 -6.14 -1.21 -1.52
N ARG A 73 -7.44 -1.34 -1.80
CA ARG A 73 -8.38 -0.22 -1.66
C ARG A 73 -8.57 0.12 -0.18
N ASP A 74 -8.76 -0.90 0.64
CA ASP A 74 -9.03 -0.72 2.07
C ASP A 74 -7.77 -0.23 2.81
N GLU A 75 -6.58 -0.70 2.44
CA GLU A 75 -5.31 -0.19 2.95
C GLU A 75 -5.10 1.28 2.57
N ARG A 76 -5.40 1.67 1.32
CA ARG A 76 -5.33 3.07 0.88
C ARG A 76 -6.32 3.95 1.66
N GLN A 77 -7.53 3.45 1.91
CA GLN A 77 -8.53 4.15 2.69
C GLN A 77 -8.07 4.33 4.14
N ALA A 78 -7.51 3.30 4.76
CA ALA A 78 -6.94 3.39 6.10
C ALA A 78 -5.78 4.40 6.19
N LEU A 79 -4.93 4.48 5.16
CA LEU A 79 -3.88 5.51 5.07
C LEU A 79 -4.45 6.92 4.88
N ALA A 80 -5.58 7.04 4.16
CA ALA A 80 -6.29 8.31 3.99
C ALA A 80 -6.86 8.82 5.31
N GLU A 81 -7.54 7.94 6.05
CA GLU A 81 -8.15 8.24 7.35
C GLU A 81 -7.10 8.62 8.40
N LYS A 82 -5.93 7.98 8.37
CA LYS A 82 -4.79 8.34 9.22
C LYS A 82 -4.09 9.63 8.78
N GLY A 83 -4.47 10.22 7.65
CA GLY A 83 -3.83 11.40 7.08
C GLY A 83 -2.38 11.16 6.61
N LEU A 84 -1.99 9.90 6.40
CA LEU A 84 -0.62 9.49 6.03
C LEU A 84 -0.40 9.44 4.51
N LEU A 85 -1.47 9.54 3.70
CA LEU A 85 -1.36 9.57 2.24
C LEU A 85 -0.65 10.82 1.70
N ARG A 86 -0.65 11.91 2.47
CA ARG A 86 -0.05 13.19 2.09
C ARG A 86 0.75 13.74 3.26
N PRO A 87 1.81 14.50 3.01
CA PRO A 87 2.48 15.21 4.08
C PRO A 87 1.50 16.19 4.70
N LEU A 88 1.47 16.23 6.04
CA LEU A 88 0.71 17.22 6.80
C LEU A 88 1.03 18.65 6.34
N ALA A 89 -0.01 19.49 6.28
CA ALA A 89 0.16 20.92 6.08
C ALA A 89 0.86 21.57 7.28
N TYR A 90 1.49 22.73 7.08
CA TYR A 90 2.22 23.43 8.15
C TYR A 90 1.38 23.62 9.42
N ARG A 91 0.12 24.04 9.28
CA ARG A 91 -0.77 24.29 10.43
C ARG A 91 -1.12 23.02 11.18
N SER A 92 -1.51 21.95 10.49
CA SER A 92 -1.83 20.66 11.13
C SER A 92 -0.60 19.98 11.73
N TRP A 93 0.58 20.17 11.13
CA TRP A 93 1.85 19.74 11.71
C TRP A 93 2.18 20.51 13.00
N VAL A 94 1.96 21.84 13.03
CA VAL A 94 2.12 22.66 14.24
C VAL A 94 1.13 22.25 15.32
N GLU A 95 -0.13 21.95 14.98
CA GLU A 95 -1.14 21.41 15.91
C GLU A 95 -0.67 20.08 16.52
N GLN A 96 -0.09 19.18 15.73
CA GLN A 96 0.50 17.95 16.27
C GLN A 96 1.72 18.20 17.18
N GLN A 97 2.58 19.18 16.87
CA GLN A 97 3.69 19.55 17.76
C GLN A 97 3.19 20.20 19.06
N ALA A 98 2.13 21.00 18.99
CA ALA A 98 1.49 21.60 20.17
C ALA A 98 0.86 20.52 21.07
N LEU A 99 0.19 19.52 20.48
CA LEU A 99 -0.33 18.36 21.21
C LEU A 99 0.79 17.54 21.88
N ARG A 100 2.00 17.53 21.31
CA ARG A 100 3.20 16.91 21.90
C ARG A 100 3.85 17.77 23.00
N GLY A 101 3.30 18.95 23.30
CA GLY A 101 3.80 19.84 24.34
C GLY A 101 4.88 20.83 23.90
N ASP A 102 5.09 21.04 22.59
CA ASP A 102 6.03 22.06 22.12
C ASP A 102 5.47 23.47 22.40
N VAL A 103 6.07 24.17 23.37
CA VAL A 103 5.69 25.53 23.79
C VAL A 103 5.75 26.52 22.62
N ALA A 104 6.69 26.34 21.69
CA ALA A 104 6.79 27.21 20.51
C ALA A 104 5.61 26.98 19.56
N ALA A 105 5.13 25.76 19.43
CA ALA A 105 3.95 25.41 18.63
C ALA A 105 2.65 25.91 19.29
N VAL A 106 2.50 25.74 20.61
CA VAL A 106 1.36 26.27 21.37
C VAL A 106 1.28 27.80 21.24
N SER A 107 2.42 28.49 21.30
CA SER A 107 2.48 29.95 21.12
C SER A 107 2.13 30.43 19.71
N GLN A 108 2.18 29.56 18.70
CA GLN A 108 1.81 29.88 17.31
C GLN A 108 0.30 29.69 17.04
N LEU A 109 -0.41 28.94 17.88
CA LEU A 109 -1.84 28.65 17.73
C LEU A 109 -2.74 29.61 18.51
N ARG A 110 -2.17 30.37 19.45
CA ARG A 110 -2.82 31.52 20.11
C ARG A 110 -2.79 32.75 19.22
#